data_AF-A0A2M8AGN7-F1
#
_entry.id   AF-A0A2M8AGN7-F1
#
_cell.length_a   1.000
_cell.length_b   1.000
_cell.length_c   1.000
_cell.angle_alpha   90.00
_cell.angle_beta   90.00
_cell.angle_gamma   90.00
#
_symmetry.space_group_name_H-M   'P 1'
#
loop_
_entity.id
_entity.type
_entity.pdbx_description
1 polymer ?
#
loop_
_entity_poly.entity_id
_entity_poly.type
_entity_poly.pdbx_seq_one_letter_code
_entity_poly.pdbx_strand_id
1 'polypeptide(L)'
;MGIRKITSYFLCLILCFLSCKKDDNNNITIELRDRTDQQIIDNDSIVGYLETHYYNASAFGASNPNPSIEDLIIGKLPDDGILPDPTNNTLLIEAVETFSVVFAETDYDYYILRLNQGGGDSPTFADKVRVNYEGRLLDETIFDSTTNPAVFDLLSLVTGWSKAVPHFSVSEGFNEIGDGTVSFVNSGVGVMFLPSGLAYFASPPFAIPQYSPLVFKFELLQMSQNDHDGDGVPSYMEDLNGDGNFSVNFNDLKDTTDDDTDGDGRANFDDIDDDADGILTQDEIVVTTYNEATKETLEALPLESNQVLIKIKQELNGTFTGTVVTFTDTDADGIPDYLDKA
;
A
#
# COMPACT_ATOMS: atom_id res chain seq x y z
N MET A 1 -44.50 41.48 -63.76
CA MET A 1 -45.85 41.26 -64.33
C MET A 1 -46.07 39.76 -64.41
N GLY A 2 -47.08 39.23 -63.70
CA GLY A 2 -47.43 37.80 -63.68
C GLY A 2 -47.68 37.26 -62.27
N ILE A 3 -48.91 37.41 -61.78
CA ILE A 3 -49.43 36.83 -60.53
C ILE A 3 -50.36 35.65 -60.91
N ARG A 4 -50.53 34.71 -59.96
CA ARG A 4 -51.69 33.81 -59.68
C ARG A 4 -51.48 32.36 -60.16
N LYS A 5 -51.82 31.26 -59.47
CA LYS A 5 -52.80 30.89 -58.40
C LYS A 5 -52.24 29.64 -57.66
N ILE A 6 -52.23 29.48 -56.33
CA ILE A 6 -53.29 29.13 -55.34
C ILE A 6 -53.86 27.68 -55.45
N THR A 7 -53.64 26.92 -54.35
CA THR A 7 -54.40 25.79 -53.70
C THR A 7 -54.50 24.40 -54.34
N SER A 8 -54.05 23.33 -53.65
CA SER A 8 -54.82 22.56 -52.64
C SER A 8 -54.26 21.14 -52.41
N TYR A 9 -54.32 20.72 -51.13
CA TYR A 9 -53.93 19.43 -50.55
C TYR A 9 -54.54 18.18 -51.21
N PHE A 10 -53.75 17.10 -51.31
CA PHE A 10 -54.27 15.75 -51.05
C PHE A 10 -53.25 14.89 -50.30
N LEU A 11 -53.73 14.40 -49.17
CA LEU A 11 -53.15 13.50 -48.20
C LEU A 11 -52.86 12.12 -48.83
N CYS A 12 -51.65 11.59 -48.66
CA CYS A 12 -51.42 10.15 -48.69
C CYS A 12 -50.28 9.77 -47.74
N LEU A 13 -50.72 9.38 -46.55
CA LEU A 13 -49.95 8.79 -45.46
C LEU A 13 -49.37 7.44 -45.95
N ILE A 14 -48.05 7.36 -46.14
CA ILE A 14 -47.35 6.08 -46.23
C ILE A 14 -46.46 5.97 -44.99
N LEU A 15 -47.01 5.29 -43.98
CA LEU A 15 -46.28 4.75 -42.83
C LEU A 15 -45.34 3.66 -43.34
N CYS A 16 -44.10 4.02 -43.67
CA CYS A 16 -43.01 3.06 -43.72
C CYS A 16 -42.69 2.67 -42.27
N PHE A 17 -43.25 1.54 -41.82
CA PHE A 17 -42.73 0.82 -40.66
C PHE A 17 -41.33 0.30 -41.03
N LEU A 18 -40.32 1.15 -40.81
CA LEU A 18 -38.95 0.70 -40.66
C LEU A 18 -38.92 -0.10 -39.35
N SER A 19 -39.01 -1.42 -39.49
CA SER A 19 -38.58 -2.36 -38.47
C SER A 19 -37.09 -2.11 -38.26
N CYS A 20 -36.75 -1.35 -37.23
CA CYS A 20 -35.43 -1.45 -36.62
C CYS A 20 -35.28 -2.92 -36.22
N LYS A 21 -34.40 -3.64 -36.90
CA LYS A 21 -33.75 -4.78 -36.27
C LYS A 21 -33.12 -4.24 -34.99
N LYS A 22 -33.32 -4.95 -33.88
CA LYS A 22 -32.48 -4.75 -32.70
C LYS A 22 -31.05 -4.93 -33.19
N ASP A 23 -30.30 -3.84 -33.22
CA ASP A 23 -28.85 -3.94 -33.18
C ASP A 23 -28.58 -4.51 -31.78
N ASP A 24 -28.24 -5.80 -31.75
CA ASP A 24 -27.65 -6.43 -30.59
C ASP A 24 -26.30 -5.76 -30.38
N ASN A 25 -26.32 -4.59 -29.73
CA ASN A 25 -25.16 -4.00 -29.12
C ASN A 25 -24.69 -5.01 -28.07
N ASN A 26 -23.83 -5.94 -28.48
CA ASN A 26 -22.91 -6.65 -27.61
C ASN A 26 -21.97 -5.61 -26.99
N ASN A 27 -22.50 -4.71 -26.16
CA ASN A 27 -21.75 -4.23 -25.02
C ASN A 27 -21.54 -5.49 -24.18
N ILE A 28 -20.41 -6.15 -24.40
CA ILE A 28 -19.89 -7.10 -23.43
C ILE A 28 -19.54 -6.24 -22.22
N THR A 29 -20.53 -5.97 -21.37
CA THR A 29 -20.27 -5.61 -19.98
C THR A 29 -19.63 -6.84 -19.40
N ILE A 30 -18.29 -6.85 -19.34
CA ILE A 30 -17.55 -7.84 -18.57
C ILE A 30 -18.02 -7.63 -17.14
N GLU A 31 -18.85 -8.54 -16.65
CA GLU A 31 -19.32 -8.52 -15.27
C GLU A 31 -18.11 -8.69 -14.36
N LEU A 32 -17.93 -7.73 -13.46
CA LEU A 32 -16.88 -7.78 -12.45
C LEU A 32 -17.17 -8.98 -11.54
N ARG A 33 -16.17 -9.85 -11.35
CA ARG A 33 -16.29 -10.95 -10.38
C ARG A 33 -16.52 -10.39 -8.98
N ASP A 34 -17.33 -11.10 -8.21
CA ASP A 34 -17.49 -10.83 -6.79
C ASP A 34 -16.15 -11.04 -6.05
N ARG A 35 -15.80 -10.11 -5.16
CA ARG A 35 -14.53 -10.14 -4.42
C ARG A 35 -14.47 -11.29 -3.42
N THR A 36 -15.58 -11.62 -2.77
CA THR A 36 -15.66 -12.71 -1.79
C THR A 36 -15.44 -14.06 -2.48
N ASP A 37 -16.10 -14.28 -3.62
CA ASP A 37 -15.92 -15.50 -4.41
C ASP A 37 -14.50 -15.60 -4.99
N GLN A 38 -13.97 -14.49 -5.53
CA GLN A 38 -12.64 -14.49 -6.14
C GLN A 38 -11.52 -14.71 -5.10
N GLN A 39 -11.65 -14.18 -3.88
CA GLN A 39 -10.65 -14.38 -2.84
C GLN A 39 -10.49 -15.86 -2.47
N ILE A 40 -11.56 -16.64 -2.47
CA ILE A 40 -11.49 -18.09 -2.21
C ILE A 40 -10.63 -18.79 -3.26
N ILE A 41 -10.77 -18.40 -4.55
CA ILE A 41 -10.01 -18.96 -5.67
C ILE A 41 -8.54 -18.55 -5.60
N ASP A 42 -8.29 -17.28 -5.31
CA ASP A 42 -6.93 -16.76 -5.18
C ASP A 42 -6.19 -17.44 -4.02
N ASN A 43 -6.87 -17.59 -2.88
CA ASN A 43 -6.31 -18.23 -1.71
C ASN A 43 -5.95 -19.70 -1.96
N ASP A 44 -6.86 -20.47 -2.58
CA ASP A 44 -6.59 -21.86 -2.98
C ASP A 44 -5.36 -21.95 -3.91
N SER A 45 -5.23 -21.02 -4.85
CA SER A 45 -4.10 -20.95 -5.77
C SER A 45 -2.78 -20.64 -5.05
N ILE A 46 -2.78 -19.69 -4.11
CA ILE A 46 -1.60 -19.34 -3.32
C ILE A 46 -1.20 -20.50 -2.39
N VAL A 47 -2.16 -21.08 -1.65
CA VAL A 47 -1.89 -22.22 -0.76
C VAL A 47 -1.35 -23.40 -1.56
N GLY A 48 -1.93 -23.73 -2.71
CA GLY A 48 -1.42 -24.79 -3.59
C GLY A 48 0.00 -24.51 -4.10
N TYR A 49 0.35 -23.25 -4.37
CA TYR A 49 1.73 -22.87 -4.66
C TYR A 49 2.65 -23.11 -3.45
N LEU A 50 2.27 -22.64 -2.27
CA LEU A 50 3.04 -22.75 -1.04
C LEU A 50 3.28 -24.22 -0.62
N GLU A 51 2.30 -25.11 -0.84
CA GLU A 51 2.39 -26.54 -0.55
C GLU A 51 3.34 -27.28 -1.50
N THR A 52 3.56 -26.74 -2.70
CA THR A 52 4.32 -27.41 -3.76
C THR A 52 5.69 -26.79 -4.01
N HIS A 53 6.07 -25.75 -3.27
CA HIS A 53 7.34 -25.05 -3.42
C HIS A 53 8.11 -24.98 -2.11
N TYR A 54 9.42 -24.84 -2.25
CA TYR A 54 10.37 -24.70 -1.15
C TYR A 54 11.37 -23.59 -1.46
N TYR A 55 12.11 -23.16 -0.45
CA TYR A 55 13.21 -22.20 -0.61
C TYR A 55 14.49 -22.70 0.06
N ASN A 56 15.63 -22.13 -0.37
CA ASN A 56 16.97 -22.40 0.15
C ASN A 56 17.21 -21.72 1.53
N ALA A 57 16.47 -22.15 2.54
CA ALA A 57 16.46 -21.57 3.88
C ALA A 57 17.85 -21.37 4.51
N SER A 58 18.81 -22.27 4.30
CA SER A 58 20.17 -22.13 4.85
C SER A 58 20.97 -20.94 4.33
N ALA A 59 20.51 -20.27 3.25
CA ALA A 59 21.13 -19.04 2.74
C ALA A 59 20.81 -17.81 3.61
N PHE A 60 19.85 -17.92 4.53
CA PHE A 60 19.34 -16.85 5.37
C PHE A 60 19.60 -17.13 6.86
N GLY A 61 19.65 -16.07 7.66
CA GLY A 61 19.94 -16.12 9.09
C GLY A 61 21.38 -15.72 9.44
N ALA A 62 21.86 -16.15 10.60
CA ALA A 62 23.08 -15.59 11.22
C ALA A 62 24.37 -15.74 10.39
N SER A 63 24.43 -16.69 9.44
CA SER A 63 25.57 -16.87 8.54
C SER A 63 25.60 -15.85 7.39
N ASN A 64 24.47 -15.20 7.09
CA ASN A 64 24.34 -14.17 6.06
C ASN A 64 23.70 -12.91 6.67
N PRO A 65 24.50 -12.00 7.27
CA PRO A 65 23.98 -10.81 7.95
C PRO A 65 23.49 -9.70 7.00
N ASN A 66 23.75 -9.81 5.69
CA ASN A 66 23.30 -8.85 4.68
C ASN A 66 22.71 -9.61 3.48
N PRO A 67 21.61 -10.36 3.68
CA PRO A 67 21.00 -11.12 2.61
C PRO A 67 20.36 -10.18 1.59
N SER A 68 20.19 -10.68 0.37
CA SER A 68 19.52 -9.96 -0.71
C SER A 68 18.48 -10.85 -1.39
N ILE A 69 17.60 -10.25 -2.20
CA ILE A 69 16.63 -11.00 -3.03
C ILE A 69 17.28 -11.90 -4.09
N GLU A 70 18.57 -11.71 -4.38
CA GLU A 70 19.35 -12.54 -5.30
C GLU A 70 19.85 -13.83 -4.65
N ASP A 71 19.93 -13.87 -3.32
CA ASP A 71 20.29 -15.08 -2.57
C ASP A 71 19.12 -16.08 -2.52
N LEU A 72 17.89 -15.60 -2.76
CA LEU A 72 16.68 -16.40 -2.68
C LEU A 72 16.48 -17.25 -3.94
N ILE A 73 16.37 -18.56 -3.73
CA ILE A 73 15.98 -19.53 -4.73
C ILE A 73 14.71 -20.22 -4.24
N ILE A 74 13.61 -20.02 -4.98
CA ILE A 74 12.38 -20.79 -4.82
C ILE A 74 12.37 -21.90 -5.86
N GLY A 75 12.15 -23.14 -5.41
CA GLY A 75 12.09 -24.32 -6.25
C GLY A 75 10.76 -25.06 -6.09
N LYS A 76 10.33 -25.75 -7.14
CA LYS A 76 9.17 -26.64 -7.11
C LYS A 76 9.58 -28.03 -6.61
N LEU A 77 8.73 -28.64 -5.79
CA LEU A 77 8.91 -30.03 -5.37
C LEU A 77 8.95 -30.97 -6.60
N PRO A 78 9.80 -32.02 -6.56
CA PRO A 78 9.74 -33.10 -7.54
C PRO A 78 8.40 -33.85 -7.48
N ASP A 79 8.07 -34.58 -8.54
CA ASP A 79 6.79 -35.33 -8.65
C ASP A 79 6.60 -36.39 -7.54
N ASP A 80 7.67 -36.81 -6.87
CA ASP A 80 7.60 -37.73 -5.72
C ASP A 80 7.22 -37.04 -4.40
N GLY A 81 7.13 -35.71 -4.39
CA GLY A 81 6.76 -34.89 -3.23
C GLY A 81 7.85 -34.83 -2.15
N ILE A 82 9.06 -35.32 -2.41
CA ILE A 82 10.15 -35.34 -1.43
C ILE A 82 10.93 -34.03 -1.52
N LEU A 83 11.00 -33.29 -0.40
CA LEU A 83 11.81 -32.09 -0.28
C LEU A 83 13.30 -32.39 -0.61
N PRO A 84 13.87 -31.80 -1.67
CA PRO A 84 15.29 -31.95 -1.96
C PRO A 84 16.12 -31.29 -0.86
N ASP A 85 17.21 -31.93 -0.44
CA ASP A 85 18.13 -31.40 0.58
C ASP A 85 17.42 -30.75 1.80
N PRO A 86 16.69 -31.55 2.60
CA PRO A 86 15.88 -31.04 3.71
C PRO A 86 16.71 -30.43 4.85
N THR A 87 18.03 -30.53 4.78
CA THR A 87 18.94 -29.83 5.71
C THR A 87 19.16 -28.38 5.34
N ASN A 88 19.03 -28.03 4.06
CA ASN A 88 19.28 -26.68 3.55
C ASN A 88 18.01 -25.98 3.04
N ASN A 89 16.98 -26.75 2.73
CA ASN A 89 15.72 -26.26 2.16
C ASN A 89 14.56 -26.40 3.16
N THR A 90 13.53 -25.57 2.98
CA THR A 90 12.29 -25.60 3.78
C THR A 90 11.09 -25.36 2.88
N LEU A 91 9.99 -26.09 3.12
CA LEU A 91 8.74 -25.88 2.38
C LEU A 91 8.19 -24.48 2.66
N LEU A 92 7.65 -23.81 1.63
CA LEU A 92 7.10 -22.47 1.82
C LEU A 92 5.91 -22.48 2.80
N ILE A 93 5.00 -23.45 2.67
CA ILE A 93 3.83 -23.56 3.55
C ILE A 93 4.19 -23.73 5.03
N GLU A 94 5.39 -24.22 5.35
CA GLU A 94 5.86 -24.37 6.73
C GLU A 94 6.52 -23.10 7.28
N ALA A 95 6.90 -22.17 6.41
CA ALA A 95 7.72 -21.00 6.74
C ALA A 95 6.98 -19.67 6.61
N VAL A 96 5.90 -19.60 5.82
CA VAL A 96 5.15 -18.36 5.67
C VAL A 96 4.30 -18.03 6.90
N GLU A 97 4.23 -16.73 7.19
CA GLU A 97 3.30 -16.13 8.14
C GLU A 97 2.01 -15.75 7.39
N THR A 98 0.85 -16.02 7.97
CA THR A 98 -0.47 -15.66 7.41
C THR A 98 -0.99 -14.39 8.08
N PHE A 99 -1.50 -13.46 7.29
CA PHE A 99 -2.12 -12.22 7.73
C PHE A 99 -3.49 -12.06 7.09
N SER A 100 -4.41 -11.45 7.83
CA SER A 100 -5.77 -11.17 7.35
C SER A 100 -6.05 -9.67 7.39
N VAL A 101 -6.77 -9.17 6.39
CA VAL A 101 -7.15 -7.75 6.29
C VAL A 101 -8.51 -7.61 5.62
N VAL A 102 -9.30 -6.63 6.06
CA VAL A 102 -10.51 -6.21 5.34
C VAL A 102 -10.11 -5.14 4.33
N PHE A 103 -10.49 -5.32 3.07
CA PHE A 103 -10.28 -4.32 2.04
C PHE A 103 -11.45 -4.36 1.06
N ALA A 104 -11.96 -3.20 0.63
CA ALA A 104 -13.11 -3.11 -0.27
C ALA A 104 -14.27 -4.05 0.16
N GLU A 105 -14.62 -3.97 1.45
CA GLU A 105 -15.70 -4.74 2.10
C GLU A 105 -15.52 -6.27 2.03
N THR A 106 -14.29 -6.77 1.81
CA THR A 106 -14.00 -8.20 1.69
C THR A 106 -12.83 -8.59 2.59
N ASP A 107 -12.93 -9.73 3.27
CA ASP A 107 -11.84 -10.33 4.02
C ASP A 107 -10.82 -10.99 3.08
N TYR A 108 -9.54 -10.66 3.24
CA TYR A 108 -8.42 -11.20 2.48
C TYR A 108 -7.41 -11.85 3.40
N ASP A 109 -6.91 -13.01 3.00
CA ASP A 109 -5.68 -13.59 3.55
C ASP A 109 -4.52 -13.35 2.58
N TYR A 110 -3.37 -12.99 3.12
CA TYR A 110 -2.11 -12.89 2.39
C TYR A 110 -0.97 -13.48 3.23
N TYR A 111 0.14 -13.80 2.55
CA TYR A 111 1.23 -14.55 3.16
C TYR A 111 2.55 -13.82 3.02
N ILE A 112 3.38 -13.88 4.06
CA ILE A 112 4.72 -13.31 4.06
C ILE A 112 5.72 -14.41 4.38
N LEU A 113 6.75 -14.56 3.53
CA LEU A 113 7.98 -15.26 3.89
C LEU A 113 9.00 -14.21 4.37
N ARG A 114 9.28 -14.19 5.67
CA ARG A 114 10.28 -13.30 6.25
C ARG A 114 11.65 -13.94 6.21
N LEU A 115 12.55 -13.38 5.41
CA LEU A 115 13.92 -13.89 5.22
C LEU A 115 14.92 -13.12 6.09
N ASN A 116 14.72 -11.82 6.24
CA ASN A 116 15.41 -10.97 7.21
C ASN A 116 14.49 -9.85 7.69
N GLN A 117 14.49 -9.55 9.00
CA GLN A 117 13.66 -8.47 9.53
C GLN A 117 14.14 -7.10 9.07
N GLY A 118 15.46 -6.91 8.96
CA GLY A 118 16.09 -5.59 8.87
C GLY A 118 16.46 -5.05 10.26
N GLY A 119 17.44 -4.15 10.29
CA GLY A 119 17.97 -3.59 11.55
C GLY A 119 17.56 -2.15 11.86
N GLY A 120 16.85 -1.47 10.95
CA GLY A 120 16.36 -0.11 11.12
C GLY A 120 14.93 -0.02 11.62
N ASP A 121 14.29 1.13 11.35
CA ASP A 121 12.90 1.39 11.69
C ASP A 121 11.93 0.73 10.70
N SER A 122 10.69 0.50 11.14
CA SER A 122 9.62 0.00 10.27
C SER A 122 8.86 1.18 9.67
N PRO A 123 8.58 1.19 8.35
CA PRO A 123 7.71 2.18 7.75
C PRO A 123 6.26 1.96 8.18
N THR A 124 5.48 3.03 8.19
CA THR A 124 4.01 2.97 8.30
C THR A 124 3.40 2.59 6.95
N PHE A 125 2.09 2.32 6.90
CA PHE A 125 1.41 1.97 5.64
C PHE A 125 1.35 3.13 4.62
N ALA A 126 1.55 4.37 5.07
CA ALA A 126 1.46 5.58 4.28
C ALA A 126 2.84 6.16 3.89
N ASP A 127 3.94 5.54 4.35
CA ASP A 127 5.27 6.09 4.13
C ASP A 127 5.82 5.86 2.71
N LYS A 128 6.85 6.62 2.36
CA LYS A 128 7.72 6.32 1.23
C LYS A 128 8.77 5.29 1.60
N VAL A 129 8.99 4.34 0.71
CA VAL A 129 10.01 3.29 0.87
C VAL A 129 10.96 3.25 -0.32
N ARG A 130 12.22 2.95 -0.04
CA ARG A 130 13.22 2.64 -1.05
C ARG A 130 13.47 1.14 -1.07
N VAL A 131 13.26 0.51 -2.21
CA VAL A 131 13.29 -0.96 -2.34
C VAL A 131 14.05 -1.42 -3.58
N ASN A 132 14.65 -2.60 -3.50
CA ASN A 132 14.81 -3.47 -4.66
C ASN A 132 13.67 -4.49 -4.64
N TYR A 133 13.11 -4.82 -5.79
CA TYR A 133 12.06 -5.84 -5.86
C TYR A 133 12.03 -6.56 -7.20
N GLU A 134 11.35 -7.70 -7.19
CA GLU A 134 10.95 -8.41 -8.39
C GLU A 134 9.54 -8.97 -8.19
N GLY A 135 8.65 -8.68 -9.15
CA GLY A 135 7.27 -9.15 -9.19
C GLY A 135 7.10 -10.28 -10.20
N ARG A 136 6.46 -11.38 -9.77
CA ARG A 136 6.17 -12.55 -10.60
C ARG A 136 4.77 -13.11 -10.36
N LEU A 137 4.26 -13.85 -11.33
CA LEU A 137 3.06 -14.68 -11.21
C LEU A 137 3.40 -16.01 -10.52
N LEU A 138 2.37 -16.75 -10.07
CA LEU A 138 2.53 -18.10 -9.48
C LEU A 138 3.08 -19.15 -10.48
N ASP A 139 3.16 -18.83 -11.76
CA ASP A 139 3.77 -19.67 -12.80
C ASP A 139 5.25 -19.31 -13.08
N GLU A 140 5.86 -18.52 -12.20
CA GLU A 140 7.23 -17.98 -12.29
C GLU A 140 7.47 -16.91 -13.38
N THR A 141 6.43 -16.46 -14.08
CA THR A 141 6.58 -15.37 -15.06
C THR A 141 6.87 -14.05 -14.34
N ILE A 142 8.08 -13.51 -14.51
CA ILE A 142 8.45 -12.17 -14.05
C ILE A 142 7.76 -11.11 -14.92
N PHE A 143 7.07 -10.17 -14.29
CA PHE A 143 6.38 -9.07 -14.98
C PHE A 143 7.01 -7.70 -14.71
N ASP A 144 7.73 -7.52 -13.60
CA ASP A 144 8.43 -6.27 -13.27
C ASP A 144 9.60 -6.50 -12.30
N SER A 145 10.62 -5.65 -12.37
CA SER A 145 11.75 -5.67 -11.44
C SER A 145 12.57 -4.38 -11.45
N THR A 146 13.23 -4.10 -10.34
CA THR A 146 14.19 -2.99 -10.25
C THR A 146 15.57 -3.40 -10.76
N THR A 147 16.16 -2.57 -11.63
CA THR A 147 17.61 -2.65 -11.93
C THR A 147 18.44 -1.88 -10.90
N ASN A 148 17.89 -0.79 -10.36
CA ASN A 148 18.47 0.00 -9.27
C ASN A 148 17.37 0.27 -8.24
N PRO A 149 17.73 0.50 -6.96
CA PRO A 149 16.77 0.85 -5.91
C PRO A 149 15.81 1.96 -6.33
N ALA A 150 14.51 1.71 -6.24
CA ALA A 150 13.45 2.66 -6.56
C ALA A 150 12.78 3.16 -5.28
N VAL A 151 12.30 4.41 -5.30
CA VAL A 151 11.51 5.00 -4.21
C VAL A 151 10.05 4.99 -4.63
N PHE A 152 9.20 4.45 -3.77
CA PHE A 152 7.76 4.42 -3.97
C PHE A 152 7.07 5.03 -2.77
N ASP A 153 5.95 5.68 -3.05
CA ASP A 153 4.95 5.97 -2.03
C ASP A 153 4.08 4.71 -1.84
N LEU A 154 3.95 4.19 -0.62
CA LEU A 154 3.20 2.94 -0.39
C LEU A 154 1.72 3.08 -0.80
N LEU A 155 1.14 4.28 -0.70
CA LEU A 155 -0.24 4.54 -1.14
C LEU A 155 -0.39 4.52 -2.67
N SER A 156 0.71 4.68 -3.41
CA SER A 156 0.70 4.64 -4.89
C SER A 156 0.87 3.23 -5.47
N LEU A 157 1.16 2.24 -4.62
CA LEU A 157 1.33 0.84 -5.00
C LEU A 157 0.02 0.07 -4.85
N VAL A 158 -0.01 -1.20 -5.28
CA VAL A 158 -1.14 -2.06 -4.96
C VAL A 158 -1.25 -2.26 -3.45
N THR A 159 -2.47 -2.31 -2.92
CA THR A 159 -2.78 -2.32 -1.48
C THR A 159 -1.96 -3.33 -0.67
N GLY A 160 -1.65 -4.50 -1.24
CA GLY A 160 -0.82 -5.49 -0.54
C GLY A 160 0.56 -4.97 -0.12
N TRP A 161 1.15 -3.99 -0.81
CA TRP A 161 2.41 -3.36 -0.38
C TRP A 161 2.26 -2.58 0.93
N SER A 162 1.24 -1.74 1.05
CA SER A 162 0.99 -0.98 2.29
C SER A 162 0.59 -1.87 3.47
N LYS A 163 0.07 -3.08 3.21
CA LYS A 163 -0.23 -4.07 4.26
C LYS A 163 0.95 -4.98 4.63
N ALA A 164 1.83 -5.29 3.68
CA ALA A 164 2.93 -6.25 3.90
C ALA A 164 4.25 -5.60 4.34
N VAL A 165 4.62 -4.47 3.75
CA VAL A 165 5.92 -3.82 3.99
C VAL A 165 6.10 -3.34 5.43
N PRO A 166 5.08 -2.79 6.13
CA PRO A 166 5.20 -2.38 7.54
C PRO A 166 5.52 -3.50 8.53
N HIS A 167 5.50 -4.76 8.09
CA HIS A 167 5.98 -5.86 8.91
C HIS A 167 7.51 -5.98 8.91
N PHE A 168 8.22 -5.25 8.06
CA PHE A 168 9.68 -5.29 7.90
C PHE A 168 10.33 -3.98 8.32
N SER A 169 11.58 -4.06 8.75
CA SER A 169 12.42 -2.91 9.03
C SER A 169 13.32 -2.57 7.85
N VAL A 170 13.64 -1.29 7.70
CA VAL A 170 14.66 -0.84 6.72
C VAL A 170 16.07 -1.27 7.14
N SER A 171 17.06 -0.92 6.33
CA SER A 171 18.47 -1.18 6.64
C SER A 171 18.89 -0.51 7.95
N GLU A 172 19.76 -1.20 8.71
CA GLU A 172 20.41 -0.63 9.90
C GLU A 172 21.27 0.60 9.55
N GLY A 173 21.82 0.61 8.35
CA GLY A 173 22.59 1.72 7.82
C GLY A 173 23.06 1.48 6.40
N PHE A 174 23.94 2.35 5.91
CA PHE A 174 24.58 2.21 4.61
C PHE A 174 26.01 2.74 4.65
N ASN A 175 26.85 2.22 3.75
CA ASN A 175 28.23 2.62 3.55
C ASN A 175 28.40 3.17 2.13
N GLU A 176 29.08 4.31 1.98
CA GLU A 176 29.49 4.80 0.67
C GLU A 176 30.72 4.02 0.16
N ILE A 177 30.66 3.54 -1.08
CA ILE A 177 31.70 2.69 -1.68
C ILE A 177 32.77 3.53 -2.43
N GLY A 178 32.59 4.85 -2.50
CA GLY A 178 33.56 5.81 -3.06
C GLY A 178 33.50 5.97 -4.59
N ASP A 179 32.68 5.19 -5.28
CA ASP A 179 32.37 5.32 -6.71
C ASP A 179 30.98 5.97 -6.94
N GLY A 180 30.36 6.48 -5.88
CA GLY A 180 29.01 7.05 -5.88
C GLY A 180 27.91 6.01 -5.60
N THR A 181 28.25 4.74 -5.39
CA THR A 181 27.30 3.72 -4.94
C THR A 181 27.30 3.58 -3.41
N VAL A 182 26.21 3.05 -2.88
CA VAL A 182 26.04 2.75 -1.47
C VAL A 182 25.78 1.25 -1.28
N SER A 183 26.31 0.68 -0.21
CA SER A 183 25.96 -0.66 0.26
C SER A 183 25.12 -0.53 1.51
N PHE A 184 23.95 -1.15 1.51
CA PHE A 184 23.10 -1.23 2.69
C PHE A 184 23.54 -2.36 3.61
N VAL A 185 23.31 -2.15 4.92
CA VAL A 185 23.65 -3.11 5.98
C VAL A 185 22.35 -3.60 6.61
N ASN A 186 22.19 -4.91 6.69
CA ASN A 186 21.09 -5.58 7.38
C ASN A 186 19.71 -5.02 6.96
N SER A 187 19.42 -5.05 5.66
CA SER A 187 18.14 -4.65 5.06
C SER A 187 17.05 -5.68 5.34
N GLY A 188 15.78 -5.24 5.45
CA GLY A 188 14.65 -6.17 5.51
C GLY A 188 14.53 -6.91 4.19
N VAL A 189 14.36 -8.24 4.23
CA VAL A 189 14.21 -9.07 3.02
C VAL A 189 13.05 -10.01 3.20
N GLY A 190 12.15 -10.04 2.22
CA GLY A 190 10.97 -10.86 2.31
C GLY A 190 10.35 -11.19 0.95
N VAL A 191 9.35 -12.06 1.02
CA VAL A 191 8.44 -12.35 -0.09
C VAL A 191 7.03 -12.15 0.42
N MET A 192 6.18 -11.49 -0.37
CA MET A 192 4.74 -11.45 -0.13
C MET A 192 3.99 -12.17 -1.24
N PHE A 193 2.96 -12.91 -0.86
CA PHE A 193 2.04 -13.61 -1.75
C PHE A 193 0.67 -12.96 -1.57
N LEU A 194 0.23 -12.26 -2.60
CA LEU A 194 -0.94 -11.40 -2.55
C LEU A 194 -2.05 -11.98 -3.43
N PRO A 195 -3.29 -12.11 -2.93
CA PRO A 195 -4.44 -12.37 -3.78
C PRO A 195 -4.68 -11.19 -4.72
N SER A 196 -5.40 -11.45 -5.83
CA SER A 196 -5.63 -10.43 -6.85
C SER A 196 -6.41 -9.23 -6.32
N GLY A 197 -7.26 -9.42 -5.31
CA GLY A 197 -8.05 -8.36 -4.68
C GLY A 197 -7.23 -7.34 -3.87
N LEU A 198 -6.05 -7.72 -3.37
CA LEU A 198 -5.03 -6.84 -2.78
C LEU A 198 -3.97 -6.38 -3.81
N ALA A 199 -4.14 -6.81 -5.07
CA ALA A 199 -3.30 -6.45 -6.21
C ALA A 199 -4.12 -5.65 -7.24
N TYR A 200 -4.12 -6.07 -8.51
CA TYR A 200 -4.79 -5.35 -9.60
C TYR A 200 -6.22 -5.81 -9.91
N PHE A 201 -6.68 -6.89 -9.27
CA PHE A 201 -8.00 -7.49 -9.45
C PHE A 201 -8.38 -7.61 -10.95
N ALA A 202 -9.39 -6.85 -11.40
CA ALA A 202 -9.89 -6.89 -12.78
C ALA A 202 -9.19 -5.92 -13.76
N SER A 203 -8.30 -5.05 -13.30
CA SER A 203 -7.69 -3.99 -14.12
C SER A 203 -6.15 -3.98 -14.07
N PRO A 204 -5.48 -5.10 -14.39
CA PRO A 204 -4.02 -5.15 -14.37
C PRO A 204 -3.35 -4.41 -15.54
N PRO A 205 -2.07 -4.05 -15.40
CA PRO A 205 -1.23 -3.67 -16.52
C PRO A 205 -1.03 -4.85 -17.50
N PHE A 206 -0.58 -4.55 -18.72
CA PHE A 206 -0.56 -5.48 -19.87
C PHE A 206 0.09 -6.86 -19.60
N ALA A 207 1.11 -6.95 -18.74
CA ALA A 207 1.87 -8.18 -18.49
C ALA A 207 1.23 -9.12 -17.46
N ILE A 208 0.14 -8.71 -16.81
CA ILE A 208 -0.50 -9.46 -15.72
C ILE A 208 -1.93 -9.83 -16.16
N PRO A 209 -2.33 -11.11 -16.12
CA PRO A 209 -3.72 -11.50 -16.38
C PRO A 209 -4.67 -10.98 -15.29
N GLN A 210 -5.93 -10.72 -15.65
CA GLN A 210 -6.96 -10.36 -14.66
C GLN A 210 -7.12 -11.46 -13.61
N TYR A 211 -7.39 -11.04 -12.38
CA TYR A 211 -7.63 -11.92 -11.23
C TYR A 211 -6.43 -12.85 -10.94
N SER A 212 -5.21 -12.37 -11.17
CA SER A 212 -3.99 -13.12 -10.84
C SER A 212 -3.50 -12.78 -9.44
N PRO A 213 -3.23 -13.79 -8.59
CA PRO A 213 -2.36 -13.63 -7.44
C PRO A 213 -0.96 -13.20 -7.88
N LEU A 214 -0.30 -12.37 -7.08
CA LEU A 214 1.05 -11.87 -7.34
C LEU A 214 2.01 -12.29 -6.23
N VAL A 215 3.25 -12.52 -6.60
CA VAL A 215 4.37 -12.76 -5.68
C VAL A 215 5.39 -11.66 -5.87
N PHE A 216 5.77 -10.98 -4.79
CA PHE A 216 6.84 -10.01 -4.80
C PHE A 216 7.93 -10.44 -3.83
N LYS A 217 9.15 -10.63 -4.31
CA LYS A 217 10.34 -10.62 -3.44
C LYS A 217 10.87 -9.19 -3.37
N PHE A 218 11.27 -8.75 -2.20
CA PHE A 218 11.75 -7.39 -2.00
C PHE A 218 12.85 -7.32 -0.95
N GLU A 219 13.68 -6.29 -1.11
CA GLU A 219 14.66 -5.82 -0.15
C GLU A 219 14.30 -4.38 0.23
N LEU A 220 14.02 -4.14 1.52
CA LEU A 220 13.61 -2.86 2.08
C LEU A 220 14.83 -2.10 2.59
N LEU A 221 15.18 -1.03 1.88
CA LEU A 221 16.47 -0.36 2.04
C LEU A 221 16.37 0.86 2.96
N GLN A 222 15.41 1.75 2.71
CA GLN A 222 15.21 3.00 3.44
C GLN A 222 13.72 3.34 3.47
N MET A 223 13.36 4.26 4.37
CA MET A 223 12.03 4.84 4.43
C MET A 223 12.12 6.36 4.62
N SER A 224 11.02 7.05 4.32
CA SER A 224 10.79 8.41 4.77
C SER A 224 9.31 8.57 5.10
N GLN A 225 9.04 9.04 6.31
CA GLN A 225 7.69 9.35 6.75
C GLN A 225 7.03 10.38 5.84
N ASN A 226 5.79 10.11 5.45
CA ASN A 226 4.97 11.01 4.66
C ASN A 226 4.07 11.90 5.52
N ASP A 227 3.76 13.04 4.91
CA ASP A 227 2.89 14.14 5.31
C ASP A 227 2.57 14.74 3.93
N HIS A 228 1.45 14.30 3.35
CA HIS A 228 1.20 14.34 1.90
C HIS A 228 0.73 15.71 1.43
N ASP A 229 -0.09 16.34 2.25
CA ASP A 229 -0.67 17.67 2.14
C ASP A 229 0.27 18.74 2.74
N GLY A 230 1.12 18.37 3.71
CA GLY A 230 2.19 19.20 4.25
C GLY A 230 1.81 20.06 5.43
N ASP A 231 0.74 19.72 6.15
CA ASP A 231 0.27 20.45 7.33
C ASP A 231 1.04 20.13 8.63
N GLY A 232 1.91 19.12 8.61
CA GLY A 232 2.73 18.72 9.76
C GLY A 232 2.15 17.58 10.60
N VAL A 233 0.95 17.08 10.28
CA VAL A 233 0.44 15.80 10.77
C VAL A 233 0.96 14.68 9.85
N PRO A 234 1.57 13.62 10.39
CA PRO A 234 1.97 12.50 9.57
C PRO A 234 0.76 11.77 9.00
N SER A 235 0.75 11.45 7.70
CA SER A 235 -0.42 10.85 7.07
C SER A 235 -0.95 9.59 7.73
N TYR A 236 -0.09 8.73 8.27
CA TYR A 236 -0.55 7.52 8.97
C TYR A 236 -1.35 7.81 10.26
N MET A 237 -1.24 9.02 10.82
CA MET A 237 -1.98 9.45 12.01
C MET A 237 -3.37 9.98 11.66
N GLU A 238 -3.63 10.22 10.39
CA GLU A 238 -4.90 10.70 9.84
C GLU A 238 -5.79 9.54 9.35
N ASP A 239 -5.38 8.31 9.66
CA ASP A 239 -6.23 7.12 9.63
C ASP A 239 -7.05 7.09 10.94
N LEU A 240 -8.21 7.74 10.91
CA LEU A 240 -9.04 7.99 12.08
C LEU A 240 -9.71 6.71 12.58
N ASN A 241 -10.01 5.78 11.67
CA ASN A 241 -10.64 4.50 11.99
C ASN A 241 -9.65 3.38 12.32
N GLY A 242 -8.37 3.56 11.99
CA GLY A 242 -7.28 2.64 12.32
C GLY A 242 -7.26 1.35 11.50
N ASP A 243 -7.86 1.34 10.30
CA ASP A 243 -7.91 0.17 9.41
C ASP A 243 -6.68 0.07 8.47
N GLY A 244 -5.80 1.06 8.53
CA GLY A 244 -4.58 1.19 7.73
C GLY A 244 -4.86 1.57 6.27
N ASN A 245 -5.96 2.25 5.98
CA ASN A 245 -6.33 2.74 4.65
C ASN A 245 -7.17 4.02 4.75
N PHE A 246 -6.84 5.03 3.95
CA PHE A 246 -7.68 6.23 3.86
C PHE A 246 -8.95 5.95 3.05
N SER A 247 -10.06 5.80 3.76
CA SER A 247 -11.36 5.49 3.23
C SER A 247 -12.25 6.72 3.26
N VAL A 248 -13.06 6.91 2.20
CA VAL A 248 -14.06 7.97 2.11
C VAL A 248 -15.37 7.34 1.68
N ASN A 249 -16.42 7.54 2.46
CA ASN A 249 -17.75 7.04 2.19
C ASN A 249 -18.50 7.98 1.23
N PHE A 250 -18.20 7.84 -0.07
CA PHE A 250 -18.87 8.65 -1.10
C PHE A 250 -20.41 8.45 -1.18
N ASN A 251 -20.96 7.43 -0.52
CA ASN A 251 -22.42 7.24 -0.44
C ASN A 251 -23.05 8.05 0.70
N ASP A 252 -22.26 8.41 1.71
CA ASP A 252 -22.67 9.21 2.86
C ASP A 252 -21.50 10.07 3.35
N LEU A 253 -21.29 11.24 2.73
CA LEU A 253 -20.27 12.24 3.12
C LEU A 253 -20.55 12.91 4.49
N LYS A 254 -21.36 12.28 5.34
CA LYS A 254 -21.59 12.66 6.73
C LYS A 254 -21.27 11.51 7.66
N ASP A 255 -20.76 10.43 7.12
CA ASP A 255 -20.09 9.41 7.91
C ASP A 255 -18.99 10.12 8.70
N THR A 256 -18.93 9.85 9.99
CA THR A 256 -17.90 10.40 10.88
C THR A 256 -17.00 9.27 11.38
N THR A 257 -17.02 8.14 10.67
CA THR A 257 -16.28 6.92 11.00
C THR A 257 -15.31 6.53 9.90
N ASP A 258 -15.29 7.27 8.80
CA ASP A 258 -14.26 7.23 7.77
C ASP A 258 -13.18 8.31 8.04
N ASP A 259 -12.33 8.57 7.05
CA ASP A 259 -11.12 9.40 7.21
C ASP A 259 -11.29 10.79 6.58
N ASP A 260 -12.55 11.24 6.42
CA ASP A 260 -12.97 12.54 5.84
C ASP A 260 -13.75 13.31 6.92
N THR A 261 -13.03 14.09 7.74
CA THR A 261 -13.61 14.77 8.92
C THR A 261 -14.70 15.77 8.54
N ASP A 262 -14.50 16.53 7.46
CA ASP A 262 -15.41 17.62 7.09
C ASP A 262 -16.54 17.21 6.13
N GLY A 263 -16.38 16.07 5.44
CA GLY A 263 -17.33 15.49 4.50
C GLY A 263 -17.25 16.10 3.09
N ASP A 264 -16.12 16.67 2.67
CA ASP A 264 -15.95 17.25 1.34
C ASP A 264 -15.60 16.22 0.25
N GLY A 265 -15.25 15.00 0.65
CA GLY A 265 -14.84 13.89 -0.20
C GLY A 265 -13.32 13.72 -0.33
N ARG A 266 -12.52 14.51 0.41
CA ARG A 266 -11.08 14.33 0.61
C ARG A 266 -10.87 13.68 1.96
N ALA A 267 -9.99 12.69 2.00
CA ALA A 267 -9.52 12.21 3.29
C ALA A 267 -8.48 13.19 3.82
N ASN A 268 -8.43 13.35 5.14
CA ASN A 268 -7.59 14.30 5.86
C ASN A 268 -6.14 14.34 5.35
N PHE A 269 -5.53 13.17 5.08
CA PHE A 269 -4.16 13.12 4.59
C PHE A 269 -3.88 13.84 3.23
N ASP A 270 -4.91 14.22 2.46
CA ASP A 270 -4.82 15.02 1.23
C ASP A 270 -5.73 16.29 1.32
N ASP A 271 -6.01 16.73 2.54
CA ASP A 271 -6.65 17.98 2.91
C ASP A 271 -5.72 18.79 3.83
N ILE A 272 -5.82 20.12 3.83
CA ILE A 272 -4.94 21.00 4.64
C ILE A 272 -5.70 21.75 5.74
N ASP A 273 -7.01 21.57 5.77
CA ASP A 273 -8.02 22.20 6.63
C ASP A 273 -9.04 21.09 6.92
N ASP A 274 -8.59 20.08 7.66
CA ASP A 274 -9.23 18.78 7.85
C ASP A 274 -10.68 18.86 8.31
N ASP A 275 -10.98 19.85 9.13
CA ASP A 275 -12.32 20.09 9.67
C ASP A 275 -13.05 21.24 8.95
N ALA A 276 -12.40 21.93 8.01
CA ALA A 276 -12.95 23.05 7.25
C ALA A 276 -13.54 24.18 8.12
N ASP A 277 -12.95 24.47 9.27
CA ASP A 277 -13.30 25.63 10.10
C ASP A 277 -12.73 26.96 9.53
N GLY A 278 -11.76 26.85 8.60
CA GLY A 278 -11.09 27.95 7.92
C GLY A 278 -9.74 28.35 8.53
N ILE A 279 -9.25 27.61 9.52
CA ILE A 279 -7.90 27.60 10.05
C ILE A 279 -7.21 26.35 9.48
N LEU A 280 -5.97 26.50 8.99
CA LEU A 280 -5.28 25.32 8.44
C LEU A 280 -4.83 24.42 9.59
N THR A 281 -4.84 23.10 9.39
CA THR A 281 -4.38 22.09 10.38
C THR A 281 -3.00 22.45 10.95
N GLN A 282 -2.07 22.91 10.09
CA GLN A 282 -0.73 23.35 10.51
C GLN A 282 -0.70 24.50 11.52
N ASP A 283 -1.73 25.33 11.54
CA ASP A 283 -1.87 26.50 12.42
C ASP A 283 -2.59 26.13 13.74
N GLU A 284 -3.07 24.89 13.85
CA GLU A 284 -3.79 24.31 15.00
C GLU A 284 -2.98 23.22 15.72
N ILE A 285 -1.75 22.98 15.29
CA ILE A 285 -0.81 22.11 15.98
C ILE A 285 0.45 22.89 16.36
N VAL A 286 1.18 22.36 17.34
CA VAL A 286 2.50 22.91 17.71
C VAL A 286 3.58 21.88 17.46
N VAL A 287 4.39 22.12 16.43
CA VAL A 287 5.56 21.29 16.09
C VAL A 287 6.81 21.80 16.82
N THR A 288 7.42 20.94 17.63
CA THR A 288 8.66 21.25 18.38
C THR A 288 9.75 20.24 18.04
N THR A 289 10.98 20.72 17.81
CA THR A 289 12.15 19.86 17.57
C THR A 289 13.10 19.83 18.76
N TYR A 290 13.61 18.65 19.08
CA TYR A 290 14.60 18.39 20.13
C TYR A 290 15.88 17.85 19.49
N ASN A 291 17.05 18.37 19.87
CA ASN A 291 18.33 17.82 19.41
C ASN A 291 19.07 17.16 20.57
N GLU A 292 19.35 15.87 20.43
CA GLU A 292 19.94 15.06 21.49
C GLU A 292 21.11 14.21 20.97
N ALA A 293 21.96 13.77 21.88
CA ALA A 293 23.14 12.98 21.52
C ALA A 293 22.81 11.55 21.07
N THR A 294 21.68 10.99 21.48
CA THR A 294 21.29 9.61 21.17
C THR A 294 19.80 9.51 20.84
N LYS A 295 19.45 8.49 20.04
CA LYS A 295 18.06 8.18 19.68
C LYS A 295 17.22 7.84 20.92
N GLU A 296 17.78 7.08 21.87
CA GLU A 296 17.09 6.64 23.08
C GLU A 296 16.71 7.81 24.00
N THR A 297 17.47 8.92 23.95
CA THR A 297 17.14 10.11 24.72
C THR A 297 15.89 10.79 24.18
N LEU A 298 15.71 10.81 22.86
CA LEU A 298 14.49 11.33 22.22
C LEU A 298 13.29 10.41 22.48
N GLU A 299 13.49 9.10 22.36
CA GLU A 299 12.44 8.11 22.64
C GLU A 299 11.95 8.13 24.09
N ALA A 300 12.80 8.59 25.02
CA ALA A 300 12.49 8.71 26.44
C ALA A 300 12.01 10.12 26.85
N LEU A 301 11.69 11.01 25.90
CA LEU A 301 11.15 12.33 26.21
C LEU A 301 9.86 12.21 27.05
N PRO A 302 9.70 13.00 28.13
CA PRO A 302 8.45 13.05 28.87
C PRO A 302 7.43 13.84 28.05
N LEU A 303 6.61 13.12 27.29
CA LEU A 303 5.53 13.69 26.49
C LEU A 303 4.23 13.77 27.31
N GLU A 304 3.51 14.89 27.17
CA GLU A 304 2.14 15.02 27.67
C GLU A 304 1.17 14.17 26.82
N SER A 305 -0.06 13.97 27.28
CA SER A 305 -1.03 13.09 26.60
C SER A 305 -1.42 13.54 25.19
N ASN A 306 -1.26 14.82 24.88
CA ASN A 306 -1.53 15.41 23.56
C ASN A 306 -0.25 15.60 22.73
N GLN A 307 0.87 14.99 23.13
CA GLN A 307 2.16 15.10 22.46
C GLN A 307 2.61 13.77 21.90
N VAL A 308 3.08 13.78 20.65
CA VAL A 308 3.57 12.59 19.96
C VAL A 308 4.92 12.86 19.33
N LEU A 309 5.93 12.03 19.65
CA LEU A 309 7.21 12.02 18.94
C LEU A 309 7.01 11.31 17.60
N ILE A 310 6.86 12.10 16.54
CA ILE A 310 6.50 11.56 15.23
C ILE A 310 7.72 11.10 14.44
N LYS A 311 8.89 11.72 14.63
CA LYS A 311 10.06 11.50 13.76
C LYS A 311 11.36 11.64 14.51
N ILE A 312 12.28 10.71 14.29
CA ILE A 312 13.68 10.81 14.72
C ILE A 312 14.58 10.75 13.48
N LYS A 313 15.46 11.73 13.34
CA LYS A 313 16.43 11.81 12.24
C LYS A 313 17.85 11.91 12.79
N GLN A 314 18.74 11.06 12.30
CA GLN A 314 20.17 11.22 12.55
C GLN A 314 20.74 12.34 11.69
N GLU A 315 21.49 13.25 12.31
CA GLU A 315 22.15 14.37 11.65
C GLU A 315 23.60 14.04 11.30
N LEU A 316 24.17 14.79 10.34
CA LEU A 316 25.55 14.56 9.86
C LEU A 316 26.63 14.75 10.94
N ASN A 317 26.33 15.50 12.00
CA ASN A 317 27.23 15.69 13.14
C ASN A 317 27.15 14.54 14.16
N GLY A 318 26.33 13.52 13.91
CA GLY A 318 26.12 12.36 14.77
C GLY A 318 25.08 12.57 15.89
N THR A 319 24.49 13.77 16.03
CA THR A 319 23.33 13.97 16.92
C THR A 319 22.04 13.54 16.25
N PHE A 320 20.96 13.50 17.01
CA PHE A 320 19.63 13.12 16.54
C PHE A 320 18.67 14.28 16.76
N THR A 321 17.82 14.53 15.77
CA THR A 321 16.71 15.49 15.87
C THR A 321 15.40 14.72 15.99
N GLY A 322 14.70 14.89 17.10
CA GLY A 322 13.34 14.41 17.31
C GLY A 322 12.33 15.51 17.00
N THR A 323 11.22 15.17 16.33
CA THR A 323 10.10 16.08 16.04
C THR A 323 8.90 15.63 16.84
N VAL A 324 8.37 16.51 17.68
CA VAL A 324 7.18 16.28 18.50
C VAL A 324 6.08 17.18 17.99
N VAL A 325 4.91 16.61 17.73
CA VAL A 325 3.66 17.35 17.47
C VAL A 325 2.88 17.42 18.77
N THR A 326 2.38 18.61 19.09
CA THR A 326 1.41 18.82 20.17
C THR A 326 0.08 19.17 19.53
N PHE A 327 -0.92 18.33 19.71
CA PHE A 327 -2.29 18.58 19.25
C PHE A 327 -2.98 19.48 20.27
N THR A 328 -3.45 20.66 19.85
CA THR A 328 -4.21 21.54 20.74
C THR A 328 -5.67 21.12 20.79
N ASP A 329 -6.32 21.47 21.90
CA ASP A 329 -7.73 21.22 22.19
C ASP A 329 -8.16 22.42 23.04
N THR A 330 -8.66 23.44 22.34
CA THR A 330 -8.88 24.78 22.86
C THR A 330 -10.12 24.83 23.75
N ASP A 331 -11.14 24.02 23.45
CA ASP A 331 -12.40 23.98 24.19
C ASP A 331 -12.45 22.88 25.29
N ALA A 332 -11.46 21.99 25.29
CA ALA A 332 -11.26 20.88 26.21
C ALA A 332 -12.35 19.80 26.15
N ASP A 333 -12.91 19.55 24.96
CA ASP A 333 -13.89 18.49 24.73
C ASP A 333 -13.26 17.11 24.45
N GLY A 334 -11.95 17.08 24.19
CA GLY A 334 -11.17 15.87 23.94
C GLY A 334 -10.96 15.54 22.47
N ILE A 335 -11.44 16.37 21.54
CA ILE A 335 -11.14 16.32 20.11
C ILE A 335 -10.04 17.35 19.82
N PRO A 336 -8.98 17.00 19.09
CA PRO A 336 -8.00 17.98 18.64
C PRO A 336 -8.63 19.08 17.78
N ASP A 337 -8.13 20.31 17.91
CA ASP A 337 -8.64 21.49 17.18
C ASP A 337 -8.71 21.22 15.66
N TYR A 338 -7.68 20.63 15.04
CA TYR A 338 -7.68 20.28 13.60
C TYR A 338 -8.72 19.25 13.15
N LEU A 339 -9.47 18.66 14.09
CA LEU A 339 -10.56 17.74 13.82
C LEU A 339 -11.90 18.27 14.36
N ASP A 340 -11.95 19.51 14.85
CA ASP A 340 -13.10 20.08 15.56
C ASP A 340 -13.49 21.48 15.07
N LYS A 341 -14.61 21.53 14.32
CA LYS A 341 -15.23 22.71 13.70
C LYS A 341 -15.62 23.87 14.65
N ALA A 342 -15.31 23.80 15.94
CA ALA A 342 -16.02 24.49 17.04
C ALA A 342 -15.62 25.94 17.34
#